data_AF-A0A537P9H4-F1
#
_entry.id   AF-A0A537P9H4-F1
#
_cell.length_a   1.000
_cell.length_b   1.000
_cell.length_c   1.000
_cell.angle_alpha   90.00
_cell.angle_beta   90.00
_cell.angle_gamma   90.00
#
_symmetry.space_group_name_H-M   'P 1'
#
loop_
_entity.id
_entity.type
_entity.pdbx_description
1 polymer ?
#
loop_
_entity_poly.entity_id
_entity_poly.type
_entity_poly.pdbx_seq_one_letter_code
_entity_poly.pdbx_strand_id
1 'polypeptide(L)'
;MPQIDGFVFVAPHPGQGLLLMGCIDPSVTDERDPLSVESSLDPLDPKNGFVEPPASSQYQPEFLERYRAGQRARVAKLDAIAKELIAARMDARKRSKDGGDERLRRAGAHTAIMTVWRTDADPRCFDLSIDPSERSYGTLWGKDPRASNYGAVGFARNCTPEAWLSTWSGLSSNAALVKTAPSIQQPTLLVEYTGDVSTFPSIAKEIFASIGSSQKSHIRVRGDHHGRALAKGEELGRNIAGAKLRDWLREYFAGTA
;
A
#
# COMPACT_ATOMS: atom_id res chain seq x y z
N MET A 1 10.67 26.72 5.67
CA MET A 1 10.19 26.44 4.30
C MET A 1 9.13 27.49 3.96
N PRO A 2 8.97 27.90 2.69
CA PRO A 2 7.88 28.81 2.30
C PRO A 2 6.52 28.20 2.62
N GLN A 3 5.52 29.06 2.79
CA GLN A 3 4.13 28.61 2.95
C GLN A 3 3.67 27.95 1.66
N ILE A 4 2.99 26.81 1.78
CA ILE A 4 2.39 26.12 0.64
C ILE A 4 1.08 26.82 0.28
N ASP A 5 0.85 27.05 -1.02
CA ASP A 5 -0.35 27.72 -1.55
C ASP A 5 -1.51 26.74 -1.84
N GLY A 6 -1.21 25.48 -2.19
CA GLY A 6 -2.20 24.47 -2.55
C GLY A 6 -1.66 23.04 -2.48
N PHE A 7 -2.55 22.07 -2.33
CA PHE A 7 -2.23 20.64 -2.38
C PHE A 7 -3.00 19.93 -3.50
N VAL A 8 -2.34 19.00 -4.18
CA VAL A 8 -2.98 18.14 -5.17
C VAL A 8 -2.59 16.71 -4.88
N PHE A 9 -3.58 15.86 -4.63
CA PHE A 9 -3.43 14.42 -4.52
C PHE A 9 -3.89 13.77 -5.81
N VAL A 10 -3.04 12.95 -6.43
CA VAL A 10 -3.39 12.18 -7.63
C VAL A 10 -3.26 10.70 -7.31
N ALA A 11 -4.38 9.97 -7.33
CA ALA A 11 -4.49 8.58 -6.91
C ALA A 11 -3.78 8.28 -5.57
N PRO A 12 -4.04 9.06 -4.49
CA PRO A 12 -3.28 8.94 -3.26
C PRO A 12 -3.56 7.63 -2.53
N HIS A 13 -2.53 7.01 -1.98
CA HIS A 13 -2.67 5.91 -1.03
C HIS A 13 -2.66 6.44 0.43
N PRO A 14 -3.24 5.72 1.41
CA PRO A 14 -3.35 6.19 2.79
C PRO A 14 -2.00 6.26 3.51
N GLY A 15 -0.98 5.60 2.94
CA GLY A 15 0.36 5.45 3.49
C GLY A 15 0.92 4.10 3.04
N GLN A 16 2.23 4.00 2.82
CA GLN A 16 2.83 2.77 2.27
C GLN A 16 2.57 1.55 3.16
N GLY A 17 2.67 1.70 4.48
CA GLY A 17 2.39 0.59 5.41
C GLY A 17 0.91 0.25 5.54
N LEU A 18 0.02 1.25 5.45
CA LEU A 18 -1.43 1.02 5.47
C LEU A 18 -1.89 0.33 4.17
N LEU A 19 -1.31 0.70 3.02
CA LEU A 19 -1.52 0.00 1.76
C LEU A 19 -1.03 -1.45 1.87
N LEU A 20 0.22 -1.66 2.31
CA LEU A 20 0.80 -2.99 2.45
C LEU A 20 -0.03 -3.88 3.40
N MET A 21 -0.57 -3.34 4.50
CA MET A 21 -1.44 -4.08 5.41
C MET A 21 -2.65 -4.69 4.68
N GLY A 22 -3.18 -4.01 3.67
CA GLY A 22 -4.27 -4.52 2.84
C GLY A 22 -3.84 -5.57 1.81
N CYS A 23 -2.58 -5.52 1.37
CA CYS A 23 -2.04 -6.35 0.28
C CYS A 23 -1.20 -7.55 0.74
N ILE A 24 -0.75 -7.60 2.00
CA ILE A 24 0.09 -8.70 2.47
C ILE A 24 -0.70 -10.01 2.53
N ASP A 25 -0.14 -11.11 2.03
CA ASP A 25 -0.78 -12.42 2.05
C ASP A 25 -0.61 -13.07 3.44
N PRO A 26 -1.70 -13.27 4.20
CA PRO A 26 -1.59 -13.80 5.55
C PRO A 26 -1.38 -15.32 5.60
N SER A 27 -1.46 -16.03 4.47
CA SER A 27 -1.29 -17.49 4.44
C SER A 27 0.16 -17.95 4.49
N VAL A 28 1.15 -17.05 4.40
CA VAL A 28 2.57 -17.40 4.59
C VAL A 28 2.81 -17.76 6.06
N THR A 29 3.24 -19.00 6.33
CA THR A 29 3.45 -19.49 7.70
C THR A 29 4.91 -19.39 8.16
N ASP A 30 5.87 -19.55 7.25
CA ASP A 30 7.30 -19.33 7.48
C ASP A 30 7.85 -18.26 6.51
N GLU A 31 8.41 -17.17 7.07
CA GLU A 31 8.98 -16.08 6.26
C GLU A 31 10.26 -16.50 5.49
N ARG A 32 10.82 -17.67 5.80
CA ARG A 32 11.94 -18.29 5.06
C ARG A 32 11.49 -19.28 4.00
N ASP A 33 10.21 -19.64 3.99
CA ASP A 33 9.59 -20.48 2.96
C ASP A 33 8.43 -19.72 2.29
N PRO A 34 8.69 -18.97 1.21
CA PRO A 34 7.66 -18.20 0.52
C PRO A 34 6.55 -19.05 -0.11
N LEU A 35 6.76 -20.37 -0.24
CA LEU A 35 5.78 -21.32 -0.76
C LEU A 35 4.93 -21.95 0.35
N SER A 36 5.20 -21.63 1.61
CA SER A 36 4.35 -22.07 2.73
C SER A 36 2.96 -21.46 2.63
N VAL A 37 1.92 -22.27 2.88
CA VAL A 37 0.52 -21.87 2.75
C VAL A 37 -0.29 -22.45 3.91
N GLU A 38 -0.97 -21.57 4.65
CA GLU A 38 -2.07 -21.89 5.55
C GLU A 38 -3.38 -21.85 4.77
N SER A 39 -3.98 -23.02 4.51
CA SER A 39 -5.17 -23.15 3.65
C SER A 39 -6.37 -22.33 4.15
N SER A 40 -6.54 -22.17 5.46
CA SER A 40 -7.65 -21.38 6.01
C SER A 40 -7.53 -19.86 5.76
N LEU A 41 -6.35 -19.41 5.31
CA LEU A 41 -6.02 -18.02 5.00
C LEU A 41 -5.61 -17.80 3.53
N ASP A 42 -5.54 -18.86 2.71
CA ASP A 42 -5.13 -18.75 1.31
C ASP A 42 -6.24 -18.08 0.48
N PRO A 43 -6.01 -16.87 -0.07
CA PRO A 43 -7.02 -16.19 -0.88
C PRO A 43 -7.24 -16.88 -2.23
N LEU A 44 -6.37 -17.80 -2.64
CA LEU A 44 -6.45 -18.54 -3.90
C LEU A 44 -7.02 -19.96 -3.74
N ASP A 45 -7.41 -20.36 -2.52
CA ASP A 45 -8.11 -21.63 -2.28
C ASP A 45 -9.60 -21.47 -2.65
N PRO A 46 -10.15 -22.29 -3.56
CA PRO A 46 -11.57 -22.29 -3.90
C PRO A 46 -12.49 -22.47 -2.68
N LYS A 47 -12.04 -23.15 -1.62
CA LYS A 47 -12.80 -23.31 -0.37
C LYS A 47 -13.05 -21.99 0.35
N ASN A 48 -12.19 -21.00 0.12
CA ASN A 48 -12.35 -19.66 0.67
C ASN A 48 -13.18 -18.74 -0.24
N GLY A 49 -13.53 -19.18 -1.45
CA GLY A 49 -14.35 -18.43 -2.41
C GLY A 49 -13.59 -17.95 -3.65
N PHE A 50 -12.35 -18.41 -3.85
CA PHE A 50 -11.57 -18.09 -5.05
C PHE A 50 -12.18 -18.70 -6.31
N VAL A 51 -12.17 -17.92 -7.38
CA VAL A 51 -12.54 -18.33 -8.74
C VAL A 51 -11.41 -17.93 -9.69
N GLU A 52 -11.07 -18.79 -10.64
CA GLU A 52 -9.99 -18.52 -11.59
C GLU A 52 -10.25 -17.24 -12.42
N PRO A 53 -9.21 -16.40 -12.63
CA PRO A 53 -9.32 -15.23 -13.49
C PRO A 53 -9.78 -15.61 -14.92
N PRO A 54 -10.52 -14.72 -15.61
CA PRO A 54 -10.89 -13.36 -15.22
C PRO A 54 -12.20 -13.26 -14.44
N ALA A 55 -12.80 -14.38 -14.00
CA ALA A 55 -14.03 -14.35 -13.25
C ALA A 55 -13.80 -13.78 -11.84
N SER A 56 -14.75 -13.00 -11.34
CA SER A 56 -14.68 -12.47 -9.98
C SER A 56 -14.84 -13.61 -8.98
N SER A 57 -13.95 -13.65 -7.99
CA SER A 57 -14.12 -14.43 -6.77
C SER A 57 -15.30 -13.89 -5.95
N GLN A 58 -15.74 -14.67 -4.96
CA GLN A 58 -16.79 -14.30 -4.01
C GLN A 58 -16.40 -14.76 -2.60
N TYR A 59 -15.80 -13.86 -1.82
CA TYR A 59 -15.34 -14.18 -0.47
C TYR A 59 -16.46 -14.00 0.55
N GLN A 60 -16.64 -14.99 1.43
CA GLN A 60 -17.60 -14.88 2.52
C GLN A 60 -17.12 -13.88 3.58
N PRO A 61 -18.02 -13.12 4.24
CA PRO A 61 -17.66 -12.15 5.27
C PRO A 61 -16.76 -12.72 6.38
N GLU A 62 -17.02 -13.95 6.82
CA GLU A 62 -16.25 -14.60 7.88
C GLU A 62 -14.82 -14.92 7.42
N PHE A 63 -14.63 -15.25 6.14
CA PHE A 63 -13.28 -15.42 5.59
C PHE A 63 -12.56 -14.08 5.56
N LEU A 64 -13.20 -13.01 5.09
CA LEU A 64 -12.60 -11.68 5.04
C LEU A 64 -12.19 -11.19 6.45
N GLU A 65 -13.00 -11.44 7.47
CA GLU A 65 -12.65 -11.11 8.85
C GLU A 65 -11.39 -11.84 9.33
N ARG A 66 -11.34 -13.17 9.15
CA ARG A 66 -10.16 -13.98 9.48
C ARG A 66 -8.94 -13.55 8.67
N TYR A 67 -9.12 -13.25 7.39
CA TYR A 67 -8.06 -12.82 6.48
C TYR A 67 -7.44 -11.51 6.96
N ARG A 68 -8.25 -10.48 7.24
CA ARG A 68 -7.77 -9.19 7.77
C ARG A 68 -7.10 -9.33 9.13
N ALA A 69 -7.57 -10.25 9.99
CA ALA A 69 -6.90 -10.56 11.25
C ALA A 69 -5.52 -11.23 11.01
N GLY A 70 -5.45 -12.18 10.08
CA GLY A 70 -4.19 -12.82 9.66
C GLY A 70 -3.18 -11.82 9.10
N GLN A 71 -3.63 -10.83 8.31
CA GLN A 71 -2.75 -9.79 7.77
C GLN A 71 -2.09 -8.98 8.89
N ARG A 72 -2.89 -8.55 9.88
CA ARG A 72 -2.37 -7.84 11.06
C ARG A 72 -1.40 -8.71 11.86
N ALA A 73 -1.71 -10.00 12.06
CA ALA A 73 -0.84 -10.92 12.78
C ALA A 73 0.51 -11.12 12.07
N ARG A 74 0.51 -11.27 10.73
CA ARG A 74 1.73 -11.38 9.93
C ARG A 74 2.59 -10.12 10.01
N VAL A 75 1.98 -8.93 9.88
CA VAL A 75 2.72 -7.66 10.05
C VAL A 75 3.31 -7.54 11.46
N ALA A 76 2.58 -7.93 12.51
CA ALA A 76 3.11 -7.92 13.87
C ALA A 76 4.32 -8.87 14.05
N LYS A 77 4.31 -10.04 13.41
CA LYS A 77 5.46 -10.96 13.38
C LYS A 77 6.66 -10.34 12.67
N LEU A 78 6.45 -9.70 11.52
CA LEU A 78 7.51 -9.00 10.78
C LEU A 78 8.07 -7.80 11.55
N ASP A 79 7.21 -7.07 12.29
CA ASP A 79 7.65 -6.01 13.21
C ASP A 79 8.57 -6.55 14.31
N ALA A 80 8.23 -7.70 14.90
CA ALA A 80 9.06 -8.34 15.92
C ALA A 80 10.43 -8.74 15.36
N ILE A 81 10.45 -9.38 14.19
CA ILE A 81 11.69 -9.74 13.47
C ILE A 81 12.55 -8.49 13.21
N ALA A 82 11.94 -7.41 12.70
CA ALA A 82 12.66 -6.16 12.46
C ALA A 82 13.28 -5.60 13.74
N LYS A 83 12.52 -5.56 14.84
CA LYS A 83 13.00 -5.07 16.15
C LYS A 83 14.13 -5.93 16.69
N GLU A 84 14.05 -7.25 16.57
CA GLU A 84 15.11 -8.18 16.97
C GLU A 84 16.41 -7.97 16.18
N LEU A 85 16.32 -7.82 14.86
CA LEU A 85 17.47 -7.53 14.01
C LEU A 85 18.15 -6.20 14.36
N ILE A 86 17.36 -5.16 14.64
CA ILE A 86 17.87 -3.85 15.09
C ILE A 86 18.55 -3.99 16.44
N ALA A 87 17.90 -4.65 17.41
CA ALA A 87 18.41 -4.83 18.76
C ALA A 87 19.75 -5.59 18.74
N ALA A 88 19.85 -6.68 17.98
CA ALA A 88 21.08 -7.45 17.83
C ALA A 88 22.24 -6.61 17.27
N ARG A 89 21.97 -5.81 16.22
CA ARG A 89 22.97 -4.90 15.63
C ARG A 89 23.41 -3.82 16.63
N MET A 90 22.47 -3.24 17.38
CA MET A 90 22.77 -2.20 18.35
C MET A 90 23.53 -2.73 19.57
N ASP A 91 23.21 -3.92 20.05
CA ASP A 91 23.97 -4.61 21.11
C ASP A 91 25.42 -4.87 20.65
N ALA A 92 25.60 -5.45 19.46
CA ALA A 92 26.93 -5.70 18.90
C ALA A 92 27.72 -4.40 18.74
N ARG A 93 27.08 -3.32 18.27
CA ARG A 93 27.71 -2.00 18.13
C ARG A 93 28.13 -1.41 19.47
N LYS A 94 27.32 -1.58 20.52
CA LYS A 94 27.65 -1.14 21.88
C LYS A 94 28.86 -1.91 22.41
N ARG A 95 28.79 -3.24 22.42
CA ARG A 95 29.88 -4.12 22.91
C ARG A 95 31.17 -3.96 22.11
N SER A 96 31.08 -3.63 20.82
CA SER A 96 32.23 -3.31 19.98
C SER A 96 32.98 -2.05 20.43
N LYS A 97 32.29 -1.06 21.01
CA LYS A 97 32.93 0.14 21.56
C LYS A 97 33.63 -0.15 22.89
N ASP A 98 33.11 -1.13 23.64
CA ASP A 98 33.62 -1.54 24.96
C ASP A 98 34.76 -2.58 24.87
N GLY A 99 35.58 -2.52 23.81
CA GLY A 99 36.72 -3.43 23.60
C GLY A 99 36.40 -4.73 22.84
N GLY A 100 35.26 -4.80 22.15
CA GLY A 100 34.85 -5.99 21.39
C GLY A 100 35.80 -6.38 20.24
N ASP A 101 35.79 -7.66 19.91
CA ASP A 101 36.59 -8.25 18.83
C ASP A 101 36.11 -7.84 17.43
N GLU A 102 36.84 -8.29 16.41
CA GLU A 102 36.52 -8.01 15.01
C GLU A 102 35.15 -8.56 14.59
N ARG A 103 34.70 -9.67 15.20
CA ARG A 103 33.37 -10.23 14.95
C ARG A 103 32.27 -9.29 15.41
N LEU A 104 32.39 -8.71 16.61
CA LEU A 104 31.44 -7.73 17.14
C LEU A 104 31.44 -6.44 16.32
N ARG A 105 32.61 -5.97 15.86
CA ARG A 105 32.72 -4.81 14.95
C ARG A 105 31.93 -5.03 13.67
N ARG A 106 32.12 -6.19 13.02
CA ARG A 106 31.39 -6.56 11.80
C ARG A 106 29.89 -6.69 12.06
N ALA A 107 29.49 -7.35 13.14
CA ALA A 107 28.08 -7.50 13.50
C ALA A 107 27.39 -6.14 13.79
N GLY A 108 28.08 -5.22 14.47
CA GLY A 108 27.56 -3.87 14.74
C GLY A 108 27.50 -2.96 13.51
N ALA A 109 28.31 -3.23 12.48
CA ALA A 109 28.31 -2.51 11.20
C ALA A 109 27.32 -3.12 10.18
N HIS A 110 27.06 -4.43 10.26
CA HIS A 110 26.18 -5.13 9.34
C HIS A 110 24.72 -4.72 9.53
N THR A 111 24.08 -4.28 8.44
CA THR A 111 22.63 -4.03 8.41
C THR A 111 21.97 -5.15 7.65
N ALA A 112 21.14 -5.93 8.33
CA ALA A 112 20.38 -7.01 7.70
C ALA A 112 19.42 -6.45 6.64
N ILE A 113 19.12 -7.25 5.63
CA ILE A 113 18.03 -7.01 4.67
C ILE A 113 16.94 -8.03 4.96
N MET A 114 15.72 -7.54 5.19
CA MET A 114 14.51 -8.35 5.25
C MET A 114 13.99 -8.55 3.83
N THR A 115 13.69 -9.81 3.50
CA THR A 115 12.94 -10.15 2.29
C THR A 115 11.51 -10.47 2.69
N VAL A 116 10.54 -9.69 2.19
CA VAL A 116 9.12 -9.88 2.51
C VAL A 116 8.39 -10.43 1.30
N TRP A 117 7.90 -11.67 1.41
CA TRP A 117 7.25 -12.35 0.30
C TRP A 117 5.73 -12.16 0.29
N ARG A 118 5.13 -12.24 -0.91
CA ARG A 118 3.68 -12.27 -1.12
C ARG A 118 2.97 -11.06 -0.50
N THR A 119 3.15 -9.92 -1.17
CA THR A 119 2.65 -8.61 -0.77
C THR A 119 1.66 -8.01 -1.79
N ASP A 120 1.01 -8.87 -2.56
CA ASP A 120 0.09 -8.48 -3.64
C ASP A 120 -1.17 -9.38 -3.65
N ALA A 121 -1.84 -9.44 -2.51
CA ALA A 121 -2.95 -10.33 -2.22
C ALA A 121 -4.10 -9.62 -1.48
N ASP A 122 -4.50 -8.43 -1.94
CA ASP A 122 -5.72 -7.79 -1.41
C ASP A 122 -6.96 -8.47 -2.01
N PRO A 123 -7.90 -9.00 -1.21
CA PRO A 123 -9.11 -9.67 -1.72
C PRO A 123 -9.94 -8.81 -2.68
N ARG A 124 -9.88 -7.47 -2.55
CA ARG A 124 -10.58 -6.53 -3.45
C ARG A 124 -10.10 -6.61 -4.91
N CYS A 125 -8.90 -7.12 -5.15
CA CYS A 125 -8.34 -7.33 -6.48
C CYS A 125 -8.90 -8.60 -7.17
N PHE A 126 -9.46 -9.53 -6.39
CA PHE A 126 -9.97 -10.82 -6.86
C PHE A 126 -11.50 -10.90 -6.80
N ASP A 127 -12.11 -10.24 -5.80
CA ASP A 127 -13.55 -10.09 -5.65
C ASP A 127 -13.95 -8.64 -5.95
N LEU A 128 -14.54 -8.45 -7.13
CA LEU A 128 -14.96 -7.15 -7.66
C LEU A 128 -16.22 -6.60 -6.99
N SER A 129 -16.92 -7.40 -6.17
CA SER A 129 -18.07 -6.94 -5.39
C SER A 129 -17.65 -6.14 -4.16
N ILE A 130 -16.42 -6.34 -3.67
CA ILE A 130 -15.88 -5.60 -2.52
C ILE A 130 -15.42 -4.22 -2.98
N ASP A 131 -15.99 -3.15 -2.41
CA ASP A 131 -15.65 -1.76 -2.75
C ASP A 131 -15.73 -1.49 -4.28
N PRO A 132 -16.91 -1.65 -4.90
CA PRO A 132 -17.06 -1.75 -6.35
C PRO A 132 -16.64 -0.47 -7.08
N SER A 133 -15.94 -0.64 -8.21
CA SER A 133 -15.41 0.45 -9.04
C SER A 133 -15.32 0.03 -10.51
N GLU A 134 -14.78 0.88 -11.38
CA GLU A 134 -14.56 0.57 -12.80
C GLU A 134 -13.27 -0.24 -13.04
N ARG A 135 -12.63 -0.74 -11.97
CA ARG A 135 -11.38 -1.50 -12.03
C ARG A 135 -11.57 -2.82 -12.78
N SER A 136 -10.52 -3.24 -13.46
CA SER A 136 -10.43 -4.60 -13.99
C SER A 136 -10.04 -5.58 -12.88
N TYR A 137 -10.35 -6.86 -13.08
CA TYR A 137 -9.77 -7.94 -12.27
C TYR A 137 -8.25 -7.88 -12.28
N GLY A 138 -7.64 -8.12 -11.11
CA GLY A 138 -6.20 -8.19 -10.94
C GLY A 138 -5.65 -7.11 -10.03
N THR A 139 -4.34 -7.14 -9.88
CA THR A 139 -3.57 -6.23 -9.03
C THR A 139 -2.78 -5.23 -9.86
N LEU A 140 -1.94 -4.42 -9.19
CA LEU A 140 -0.99 -3.54 -9.87
C LEU A 140 0.00 -4.29 -10.78
N TRP A 141 0.32 -5.55 -10.45
CA TRP A 141 1.37 -6.31 -11.14
C TRP A 141 0.84 -7.33 -12.14
N GLY A 142 -0.48 -7.51 -12.24
CA GLY A 142 -1.07 -8.30 -13.30
C GLY A 142 -2.42 -8.94 -12.94
N LYS A 143 -2.92 -9.73 -13.88
CA LYS A 143 -4.20 -10.46 -13.76
C LYS A 143 -4.06 -11.87 -13.20
N ASP A 144 -2.86 -12.44 -13.27
CA ASP A 144 -2.58 -13.74 -12.68
C ASP A 144 -2.08 -13.53 -11.23
N PRO A 145 -2.90 -13.87 -10.22
CA PRO A 145 -2.52 -13.68 -8.82
C PRO A 145 -1.33 -14.53 -8.41
N ARG A 146 -1.07 -15.66 -9.10
CA ARG A 146 0.09 -16.51 -8.82
C ARG A 146 1.35 -15.81 -9.28
N ALA A 147 1.38 -15.33 -10.52
CA ALA A 147 2.50 -14.58 -11.05
C ALA A 147 2.77 -13.28 -10.27
N SER A 148 1.72 -12.54 -9.89
CA SER A 148 1.85 -11.25 -9.23
C SER A 148 2.30 -11.38 -7.78
N ASN A 149 1.71 -12.29 -7.02
CA ASN A 149 1.96 -12.42 -5.58
C ASN A 149 3.22 -13.23 -5.26
N TYR A 150 3.48 -14.32 -5.99
CA TYR A 150 4.68 -15.15 -5.80
C TYR A 150 5.91 -14.62 -6.56
N GLY A 151 5.71 -13.68 -7.49
CA GLY A 151 6.77 -13.07 -8.27
C GLY A 151 7.77 -12.22 -7.47
N ALA A 152 8.78 -11.72 -8.18
CA ALA A 152 9.87 -10.92 -7.60
C ALA A 152 9.47 -9.47 -7.28
N VAL A 153 8.37 -8.96 -7.86
CA VAL A 153 7.89 -7.59 -7.62
C VAL A 153 6.92 -7.60 -6.43
N GLY A 154 6.95 -6.55 -5.62
CA GLY A 154 6.02 -6.39 -4.51
C GLY A 154 6.40 -5.25 -3.59
N PHE A 155 5.45 -4.79 -2.79
CA PHE A 155 5.70 -3.81 -1.74
C PHE A 155 6.66 -4.38 -0.69
N ALA A 156 7.58 -3.54 -0.20
CA ALA A 156 8.57 -3.89 0.82
C ALA A 156 9.48 -5.10 0.51
N ARG A 157 9.53 -5.58 -0.74
CA ARG A 157 10.15 -6.86 -1.12
C ARG A 157 11.53 -7.07 -0.51
N ASN A 158 12.39 -6.06 -0.61
CA ASN A 158 13.69 -6.01 0.02
C ASN A 158 13.83 -4.69 0.77
N CYS A 159 13.93 -4.72 2.08
CA CYS A 159 14.06 -3.52 2.91
C CYS A 159 14.95 -3.77 4.14
N THR A 160 15.52 -2.72 4.72
CA THR A 160 16.16 -2.85 6.04
C THR A 160 15.09 -2.96 7.13
N PRO A 161 15.42 -3.52 8.31
CA PRO A 161 14.53 -3.50 9.47
C PRO A 161 13.98 -2.12 9.83
N GLU A 162 14.80 -1.07 9.72
CA GLU A 162 14.37 0.30 9.98
C GLU A 162 13.37 0.79 8.93
N ALA A 163 13.62 0.50 7.65
CA ALA A 163 12.70 0.86 6.57
C ALA A 163 11.37 0.11 6.69
N TRP A 164 11.39 -1.15 7.16
CA TRP A 164 10.18 -1.87 7.51
C TRP A 164 9.37 -1.09 8.56
N LEU A 165 9.96 -0.78 9.71
CA LEU A 165 9.24 -0.12 10.81
C LEU A 165 8.86 1.33 10.52
N SER A 166 9.65 2.07 9.72
CA SER A 166 9.40 3.48 9.44
C SER A 166 8.42 3.70 8.30
N THR A 167 8.33 2.79 7.33
CA THR A 167 7.57 2.98 6.09
C THR A 167 6.53 1.89 5.83
N TRP A 168 6.89 0.62 5.99
CA TRP A 168 6.11 -0.50 5.45
C TRP A 168 5.22 -1.21 6.48
N SER A 169 5.53 -1.12 7.76
CA SER A 169 4.67 -1.66 8.80
C SER A 169 3.39 -0.85 8.91
N GLY A 170 2.26 -1.46 8.61
CA GLY A 170 0.95 -0.86 8.87
C GLY A 170 0.61 -0.71 10.36
N LEU A 171 1.43 -1.25 11.27
CA LEU A 171 1.25 -1.13 12.72
C LEU A 171 2.22 -0.11 13.34
N SER A 172 3.49 -0.11 12.91
CA SER A 172 4.54 0.72 13.50
C SER A 172 4.79 2.04 12.76
N SER A 173 4.50 2.13 11.46
CA SER A 173 4.85 3.31 10.67
C SER A 173 4.05 4.56 11.06
N ASN A 174 4.73 5.71 11.03
CA ASN A 174 4.10 7.03 11.12
C ASN A 174 3.73 7.63 9.76
N ALA A 175 4.11 6.98 8.64
CA ALA A 175 3.82 7.44 7.29
C ALA A 175 2.36 7.13 6.89
N ALA A 176 1.42 7.84 7.51
CA ALA A 176 -0.02 7.69 7.28
C ALA A 176 -0.69 9.06 7.11
N LEU A 177 -1.42 9.24 6.01
CA LEU A 177 -2.11 10.50 5.68
C LEU A 177 -3.10 10.89 6.77
N VAL A 178 -3.80 9.95 7.41
CA VAL A 178 -4.73 10.26 8.50
C VAL A 178 -4.08 11.03 9.67
N LYS A 179 -2.75 10.90 9.86
CA LYS A 179 -2.00 11.60 10.91
C LYS A 179 -1.62 13.04 10.52
N THR A 180 -1.62 13.38 9.23
CA THR A 180 -1.07 14.65 8.72
C THR A 180 -2.03 15.46 7.85
N ALA A 181 -2.96 14.80 7.15
CA ALA A 181 -3.97 15.42 6.29
C ALA A 181 -4.87 16.43 7.02
N PRO A 182 -5.23 16.26 8.31
CA PRO A 182 -5.96 17.29 9.05
C PRO A 182 -5.22 18.63 9.17
N SER A 183 -3.88 18.63 9.07
CA SER A 183 -3.07 19.86 9.12
C SER A 183 -3.02 20.59 7.78
N ILE A 184 -3.53 20.00 6.70
CA ILE A 184 -3.60 20.64 5.38
C ILE A 184 -4.79 21.59 5.38
N GLN A 185 -4.54 22.90 5.38
CA GLN A 185 -5.57 23.95 5.42
C GLN A 185 -5.70 24.70 4.09
N GLN A 186 -4.75 24.49 3.18
CA GLN A 186 -4.70 25.09 1.85
C GLN A 186 -5.79 24.55 0.93
N PRO A 187 -6.17 25.29 -0.13
CA PRO A 187 -6.92 24.75 -1.25
C PRO A 187 -6.39 23.38 -1.68
N THR A 188 -7.26 22.38 -1.74
CA THR A 188 -6.85 20.99 -2.00
C THR A 188 -7.71 20.32 -3.07
N LEU A 189 -7.07 19.73 -4.08
CA LEU A 189 -7.72 18.87 -5.06
C LEU A 189 -7.33 17.41 -4.82
N LEU A 190 -8.32 16.51 -4.77
CA LEU A 190 -8.10 15.06 -4.82
C LEU A 190 -8.60 14.51 -6.17
N VAL A 191 -7.74 13.77 -6.86
CA VAL A 191 -8.05 13.07 -8.11
C VAL A 191 -8.05 11.58 -7.85
N GLU A 192 -9.22 10.95 -7.95
CA GLU A 192 -9.42 9.50 -7.93
C GLU A 192 -9.44 8.97 -9.37
N TYR A 193 -8.70 7.89 -9.65
CA TYR A 193 -8.90 7.11 -10.86
C TYR A 193 -9.91 6.00 -10.60
N THR A 194 -10.98 5.92 -11.37
CA THR A 194 -12.10 5.01 -11.09
C THR A 194 -11.79 3.53 -11.35
N GLY A 195 -10.73 3.25 -12.11
CA GLY A 195 -10.22 1.91 -12.38
C GLY A 195 -8.95 1.55 -11.61
N ASP A 196 -8.63 2.30 -10.55
CA ASP A 196 -7.49 2.02 -9.68
C ASP A 196 -7.68 0.69 -8.93
N VAL A 197 -6.58 -0.08 -8.83
CA VAL A 197 -6.50 -1.41 -8.19
C VAL A 197 -5.70 -1.38 -6.88
N SER A 198 -5.37 -0.18 -6.38
CA SER A 198 -4.60 0.04 -5.14
C SER A 198 -5.18 1.17 -4.28
N THR A 199 -5.81 2.16 -4.90
CA THR A 199 -6.56 3.23 -4.24
C THR A 199 -8.05 3.04 -4.52
N PHE A 200 -8.69 2.22 -3.70
CA PHE A 200 -10.12 1.90 -3.85
C PHE A 200 -11.04 3.08 -3.45
N PRO A 201 -12.32 3.11 -3.89
CA PRO A 201 -13.23 4.22 -3.59
C PRO A 201 -13.38 4.53 -2.10
N SER A 202 -13.45 3.51 -1.23
CA SER A 202 -13.48 3.72 0.23
C SER A 202 -12.25 4.49 0.74
N ILE A 203 -11.07 4.14 0.24
CA ILE A 203 -9.79 4.76 0.60
C ILE A 203 -9.74 6.22 0.11
N ALA A 204 -10.14 6.49 -1.13
CA ALA A 204 -10.21 7.86 -1.65
C ALA A 204 -11.15 8.73 -0.81
N LYS A 205 -12.30 8.18 -0.42
CA LYS A 205 -13.28 8.86 0.45
C LYS A 205 -12.73 9.14 1.85
N GLU A 206 -12.05 8.17 2.47
CA GLU A 206 -11.42 8.34 3.78
C GLU A 206 -10.33 9.43 3.76
N ILE A 207 -9.45 9.39 2.75
CA ILE A 207 -8.41 10.42 2.58
C ILE A 207 -9.06 11.78 2.40
N PHE A 208 -10.03 11.91 1.49
CA PHE A 208 -10.72 13.19 1.25
C PHE A 208 -11.39 13.73 2.53
N ALA A 209 -12.04 12.87 3.30
CA ALA A 209 -12.67 13.24 4.56
C ALA A 209 -11.66 13.75 5.59
N SER A 210 -10.47 13.15 5.64
CA SER A 210 -9.40 13.51 6.61
C SER A 210 -8.71 14.85 6.35
N ILE A 211 -8.81 15.41 5.13
CA ILE A 211 -8.17 16.68 4.77
C ILE A 211 -8.81 17.83 5.56
N GLY A 212 -7.98 18.63 6.24
CA GLY A 212 -8.43 19.72 7.12
C GLY A 212 -8.99 20.94 6.40
N SER A 213 -8.69 21.11 5.12
CA SER A 213 -9.09 22.26 4.32
C SER A 213 -10.60 22.32 4.13
N SER A 214 -11.18 23.51 4.32
CA SER A 214 -12.55 23.82 3.93
C SER A 214 -12.70 24.06 2.42
N GLN A 215 -11.60 24.37 1.73
CA GLN A 215 -11.54 24.58 0.28
C GLN A 215 -10.97 23.33 -0.38
N LYS A 216 -11.77 22.26 -0.40
CA LYS A 216 -11.35 20.98 -0.99
C LYS A 216 -12.37 20.46 -1.99
N SER A 217 -11.88 19.89 -3.08
CA SER A 217 -12.69 19.24 -4.11
C SER A 217 -12.15 17.85 -4.43
N HIS A 218 -13.07 16.94 -4.75
CA HIS A 218 -12.77 15.58 -5.14
C HIS A 218 -13.32 15.36 -6.56
N ILE A 219 -12.43 15.02 -7.49
CA ILE A 219 -12.80 14.65 -8.85
C ILE A 219 -12.50 13.17 -9.09
N ARG A 220 -13.43 12.51 -9.79
CA ARG A 220 -13.26 11.14 -10.26
C ARG A 220 -12.98 11.17 -11.75
N VAL A 221 -11.94 10.47 -12.17
CA VAL A 221 -11.48 10.42 -13.56
C VAL A 221 -11.39 8.98 -14.00
N ARG A 222 -11.95 8.67 -15.16
CA ARG A 222 -11.88 7.32 -15.70
C ARG A 222 -10.46 7.01 -16.15
N GLY A 223 -9.89 5.94 -15.60
CA GLY A 223 -8.53 5.48 -15.89
C GLY A 223 -8.06 4.40 -14.92
N ASP A 224 -7.02 3.66 -15.29
CA ASP A 224 -6.33 2.76 -14.36
C ASP A 224 -5.51 3.56 -13.32
N HIS A 225 -4.82 2.86 -12.42
CA HIS A 225 -3.96 3.48 -11.40
C HIS A 225 -2.94 4.48 -11.98
N HIS A 226 -2.50 4.29 -13.23
CA HIS A 226 -1.55 5.16 -13.91
C HIS A 226 -2.21 6.18 -14.85
N GLY A 227 -3.54 6.30 -14.80
CA GLY A 227 -4.34 7.15 -15.67
C GLY A 227 -4.33 6.71 -17.13
N ARG A 228 -4.11 5.42 -17.43
CA ARG A 228 -4.32 4.86 -18.77
C ARG A 228 -5.80 4.60 -19.00
N ALA A 229 -6.20 4.57 -20.27
CA ALA A 229 -7.57 4.25 -20.67
C ALA A 229 -7.99 2.83 -20.22
N LEU A 230 -9.25 2.68 -19.80
CA LEU A 230 -9.80 1.38 -19.38
C LEU A 230 -10.35 0.58 -20.58
N ALA A 231 -10.78 1.27 -21.64
CA ALA A 231 -11.16 0.65 -22.90
C ALA A 231 -10.39 1.23 -24.09
N LYS A 232 -10.28 0.43 -25.16
CA LYS A 232 -9.62 0.84 -26.40
C LYS A 232 -10.34 2.05 -27.00
N GLY A 233 -9.58 3.09 -27.34
CA GLY A 233 -10.11 4.30 -27.97
C GLY A 233 -10.60 5.37 -27.00
N GLU A 234 -10.63 5.09 -25.69
CA GLU A 234 -10.89 6.13 -24.68
C GLU A 234 -9.68 7.07 -24.55
N GLU A 235 -9.94 8.33 -24.17
CA GLU A 235 -8.89 9.25 -23.77
C GLU A 235 -8.18 8.75 -22.50
N LEU A 236 -6.87 8.99 -22.41
CA LEU A 236 -6.11 8.62 -21.22
C LEU A 236 -6.59 9.45 -20.01
N GLY A 237 -6.98 8.78 -18.92
CA GLY A 237 -7.40 9.43 -17.68
C GLY A 237 -6.41 10.50 -17.18
N ARG A 238 -5.10 10.29 -17.34
CA ARG A 238 -4.09 11.29 -16.96
C ARG A 238 -4.16 12.61 -17.75
N ASN A 239 -4.64 12.57 -19.00
CA ASN A 239 -4.84 13.78 -19.80
C ASN A 239 -6.06 14.55 -19.28
N ILE A 240 -7.14 13.83 -18.99
CA ILE A 240 -8.36 14.39 -18.39
C ILE A 240 -8.04 14.98 -17.00
N ALA A 241 -7.30 14.26 -16.16
CA ALA A 241 -6.85 14.74 -14.85
C ALA A 241 -5.99 16.00 -14.98
N GLY A 242 -5.05 16.03 -15.93
CA GLY A 242 -4.22 17.20 -16.21
C GLY A 242 -5.03 18.43 -16.63
N ALA A 243 -6.03 18.25 -17.49
CA ALA A 243 -6.94 19.33 -17.89
C ALA A 243 -7.73 19.88 -16.69
N LYS A 244 -8.29 18.99 -15.85
CA LYS A 244 -9.03 19.40 -14.64
C LYS A 244 -8.14 20.08 -13.61
N LEU A 245 -6.91 19.60 -13.44
CA LEU A 245 -5.92 20.23 -12.57
C LEU A 245 -5.57 21.64 -13.06
N ARG A 246 -5.35 21.83 -14.37
CA ARG A 246 -5.10 23.14 -14.95
C ARG A 246 -6.26 24.11 -14.66
N ASP A 247 -7.49 23.64 -14.81
CA ASP A 247 -8.67 24.48 -14.58
C ASP A 247 -8.80 24.84 -13.09
N TRP A 248 -8.55 23.90 -12.19
CA TRP A 248 -8.46 24.14 -10.74
C TRP A 248 -7.36 25.15 -10.39
N LEU A 249 -6.17 25.05 -10.98
CA LEU A 249 -5.10 26.03 -10.75
C LEU A 249 -5.50 27.45 -11.19
N ARG A 250 -6.22 27.59 -12.30
CA ARG A 250 -6.73 28.89 -12.76
C ARG A 250 -7.78 29.45 -11.80
N GLU A 251 -8.69 28.60 -11.32
CA GLU A 251 -9.73 29.01 -10.38
C GLU A 251 -9.14 29.57 -9.08
N TYR A 252 -8.13 28.89 -8.51
CA TYR A 252 -7.59 29.25 -7.19
C TYR A 252 -6.41 30.23 -7.23
N PHE A 253 -5.67 30.33 -8.34
CA PHE A 253 -4.38 31.04 -8.38
C PHE A 253 -4.17 31.94 -9.60
N ALA A 254 -5.16 32.18 -10.46
CA ALA A 254 -4.98 33.06 -11.63
C ALA A 254 -4.68 34.54 -11.31
N GLY A 255 -4.69 34.95 -10.03
CA GLY A 255 -4.46 36.32 -9.59
C GLY A 255 -3.24 36.54 -8.68
N THR A 256 -2.36 35.57 -8.50
CA THR A 256 -1.21 35.63 -7.55
C THR A 256 0.16 35.77 -8.22
N ALA A 257 0.22 36.37 -9.41
CA ALA A 257 1.48 36.70 -10.11
C ALA A 257 1.90 38.16 -9.90
#